data_AF-A0A948XZV0-F1
#
_entry.id   AF-A0A948XZV0-F1
#
_cell.length_a   1.000
_cell.length_b   1.000
_cell.length_c   1.000
_cell.angle_alpha   90.00
_cell.angle_beta   90.00
_cell.angle_gamma   90.00
#
_symmetry.space_group_name_H-M   'P 1'
#
loop_
_entity.id
_entity.type
_entity.pdbx_description
1 polymer ?
#
loop_
_entity_poly.entity_id
_entity_poly.type
_entity_poly.pdbx_seq_one_letter_code
_entity_poly.pdbx_strand_id
1 'polypeptide(L)'
;NYDLWGTELILTKEDAYPIKTYPAFEKEAKAEEQRVDPMSSLLEVMNKISDGEQIWIQTLVRPVDDKWKEIGEKTRDKLIGREKKKEESLIIKEVSAWRDAVVDVANKMISGGEGESAGEKKEEKPQPFSMITTKAEQGVINAIEENISKIGYETIIRFLYLAPKDAFRPANIAAVFGCYKQFASQNLNGFKPNSKITTKIDYAIQFKKIREAYRKKRVLADYKKRDFVQHSEVISYFKPLLFERFPVLNWFFIRSKPFVLSIEELATIYHYPSFSVKAPLVPKVEAKKAEPPKGLPIG
;
A
#
# COMPACT_ATOMS: atom_id res chain seq x y z
N ASN A 1 -3.46 13.52 30.08
CA ASN A 1 -3.70 14.49 28.98
C ASN A 1 -2.80 14.16 27.79
N TYR A 2 -3.13 13.14 26.99
CA TYR A 2 -2.34 12.76 25.81
C TYR A 2 -3.02 13.21 24.52
N ASP A 3 -2.21 13.54 23.52
CA ASP A 3 -2.64 13.58 22.13
C ASP A 3 -2.11 12.36 21.37
N LEU A 4 -2.84 11.98 20.32
CA LEU A 4 -2.56 10.80 19.51
C LEU A 4 -2.69 11.16 18.04
N TRP A 5 -1.66 10.82 17.29
CA TRP A 5 -1.70 10.79 15.84
C TRP A 5 -1.45 9.38 15.35
N GLY A 6 -2.15 8.96 14.31
CA GLY A 6 -1.93 7.63 13.76
C GLY A 6 -2.41 7.50 12.33
N THR A 7 -1.79 6.57 11.61
CA THR A 7 -2.17 6.19 10.26
C THR A 7 -1.72 4.77 9.96
N GLU A 8 -2.01 4.33 8.75
CA GLU A 8 -1.45 3.13 8.17
C GLU A 8 -0.62 3.51 6.94
N LEU A 9 0.46 2.78 6.67
CA LEU A 9 1.19 2.91 5.42
C LEU A 9 0.46 2.14 4.34
N ILE A 10 0.45 2.70 3.13
CA ILE A 10 0.00 2.04 1.92
C ILE A 10 1.07 2.22 0.84
N LEU A 11 1.04 1.34 -0.16
CA LEU A 11 1.88 1.45 -1.32
C LEU A 11 1.50 2.66 -2.19
N THR A 12 2.49 3.23 -2.88
CA THR A 12 2.28 4.35 -3.79
C THR A 12 1.65 3.89 -5.10
N LYS A 13 2.07 2.71 -5.60
CA LYS A 13 1.60 2.01 -6.81
C LYS A 13 0.89 0.70 -6.44
N GLU A 14 0.42 -0.04 -7.45
CA GLU A 14 -0.20 -1.36 -7.28
C GLU A 14 0.76 -2.36 -6.60
N ASP A 15 0.20 -3.32 -5.87
CA ASP A 15 0.91 -4.33 -5.08
C ASP A 15 1.95 -5.15 -5.88
N ALA A 16 1.78 -5.25 -7.20
CA ALA A 16 2.72 -5.97 -8.06
C ALA A 16 4.08 -5.28 -8.17
N TYR A 17 4.14 -3.95 -8.04
CA TYR A 17 5.40 -3.21 -8.08
C TYR A 17 6.14 -3.42 -6.77
N PRO A 18 7.37 -3.94 -6.79
CA PRO A 18 8.14 -4.14 -5.57
C PRO A 18 8.61 -2.81 -4.98
N ILE A 19 8.88 -2.75 -3.68
CA ILE A 19 9.72 -1.72 -3.07
C ILE A 19 11.21 -2.01 -3.36
N LYS A 20 12.09 -1.08 -3.01
CA LYS A 20 13.53 -1.35 -3.01
C LYS A 20 13.85 -2.42 -1.96
N THR A 21 14.43 -3.54 -2.39
CA THR A 21 14.74 -4.68 -1.54
C THR A 21 16.19 -4.71 -1.07
N TYR A 22 16.50 -5.52 -0.05
CA TYR A 22 17.83 -5.64 0.56
C TYR A 22 18.97 -5.90 -0.43
N PRO A 23 18.83 -6.69 -1.53
CA PRO A 23 19.91 -6.88 -2.48
C PRO A 23 20.32 -5.58 -3.19
N ALA A 24 19.40 -4.62 -3.35
CA ALA A 24 19.72 -3.30 -3.88
C ALA A 24 20.56 -2.49 -2.88
N PHE A 25 20.28 -2.59 -1.58
CA PHE A 25 21.08 -1.93 -0.54
C PHE A 25 22.47 -2.58 -0.39
N GLU A 26 22.56 -3.91 -0.54
CA GLU A 26 23.84 -4.62 -0.51
C GLU A 26 24.74 -4.24 -1.70
N LYS A 27 24.18 -4.11 -2.91
CA LYS A 27 24.92 -3.67 -4.09
C LYS A 27 25.43 -2.24 -3.99
N GLU A 28 24.74 -1.39 -3.24
CA GLU A 28 25.14 0.00 -3.01
C GLU A 28 26.20 0.13 -1.91
N ALA A 29 26.28 -0.84 -0.98
CA ALA A 29 27.27 -0.85 0.08
C ALA A 29 28.65 -1.27 -0.48
N LYS A 30 29.63 -0.35 -0.43
CA LYS A 30 31.00 -0.63 -0.88
C LYS A 30 31.82 -1.44 0.14
N ALA A 31 31.36 -1.50 1.40
CA ALA A 31 31.96 -2.24 2.50
C ALA A 31 30.87 -2.71 3.48
N GLU A 32 31.10 -3.80 4.23
CA GLU A 32 30.15 -4.31 5.24
C GLU A 32 29.81 -3.26 6.30
N GLU A 33 30.74 -2.37 6.65
CA GLU A 33 30.53 -1.27 7.59
C GLU A 33 29.60 -0.17 7.05
N GLN A 34 29.48 -0.05 5.72
CA GLN A 34 28.58 0.90 5.05
C GLN A 34 27.19 0.30 4.78
N ARG A 35 26.96 -0.95 5.20
CA ARG A 35 25.66 -1.59 5.07
C ARG A 35 24.65 -0.86 5.94
N VAL A 36 23.90 0.04 5.33
CA VAL A 36 22.85 0.80 6.00
C VAL A 36 21.72 -0.15 6.35
N ASP A 37 21.56 -0.45 7.63
CA ASP A 37 20.44 -1.22 8.12
C ASP A 37 19.16 -0.38 7.98
N PRO A 38 18.12 -0.85 7.28
CA PRO A 38 16.88 -0.10 7.13
C PRO A 38 16.17 0.25 8.45
N MET A 39 16.46 -0.49 9.54
CA MET A 39 15.94 -0.21 10.88
C MET A 39 16.79 0.80 11.67
N SER A 40 18.05 1.04 11.28
CA SER A 40 18.92 2.00 11.97
C SER A 40 18.33 3.41 11.98
N SER A 41 17.83 3.88 10.84
CA SER A 41 17.21 5.21 10.70
C SER A 41 15.99 5.35 11.60
N LEU A 42 15.17 4.30 11.73
CA LEU A 42 14.02 4.29 12.60
C LEU A 42 14.42 4.30 14.08
N LEU A 43 15.41 3.50 14.46
CA LEU A 43 15.91 3.43 15.83
C LEU A 43 16.55 4.75 16.26
N GLU A 44 17.24 5.46 15.37
CA GLU A 44 17.76 6.80 15.64
C GLU A 44 16.65 7.81 15.89
N VAL A 45 15.56 7.76 15.12
CA VAL A 45 14.39 8.62 15.36
C VAL A 45 13.78 8.30 16.72
N MET A 46 13.61 7.01 17.05
CA MET A 46 13.11 6.57 18.34
C MET A 46 14.03 6.96 19.51
N ASN A 47 15.34 7.01 19.30
CA ASN A 47 16.31 7.44 20.30
C ASN A 47 16.31 8.97 20.53
N LYS A 48 15.70 9.75 19.64
CA LYS A 48 15.64 11.23 19.74
C LYS A 48 14.34 11.76 20.36
N ILE A 49 13.36 10.89 20.61
CA ILE A 49 12.09 11.32 21.22
C ILE A 49 12.31 11.71 22.69
N SER A 50 11.52 12.68 23.16
CA SER A 50 11.62 13.18 24.54
C SER A 50 10.83 12.33 25.54
N ASP A 51 11.12 12.48 26.83
CA ASP A 51 10.40 11.77 27.88
C ASP A 51 8.88 11.98 27.79
N GLY A 52 8.13 10.87 27.80
CA GLY A 52 6.68 10.85 27.67
C GLY A 52 6.16 10.76 26.22
N GLU A 53 7.00 10.99 25.21
CA GLU A 53 6.68 10.71 23.80
C GLU A 53 6.81 9.21 23.50
N GLN A 54 5.95 8.68 22.63
CA GLN A 54 5.94 7.27 22.24
C GLN A 54 5.67 7.12 20.75
N ILE A 55 6.54 6.38 20.06
CA ILE A 55 6.36 5.95 18.68
C ILE A 55 6.07 4.46 18.67
N TRP A 56 4.92 4.09 18.11
CA TRP A 56 4.48 2.70 18.00
C TRP A 56 4.35 2.34 16.53
N ILE A 57 5.09 1.31 16.11
CA ILE A 57 4.99 0.74 14.77
C ILE A 57 4.57 -0.72 14.90
N GLN A 58 3.63 -1.15 14.08
CA GLN A 58 3.12 -2.52 14.06
C GLN A 58 3.04 -2.99 12.61
N THR A 59 3.76 -4.06 12.30
CA THR A 59 3.63 -4.78 11.04
C THR A 59 2.86 -6.07 11.30
N LEU A 60 1.70 -6.22 10.67
CA LEU A 60 0.93 -7.45 10.67
C LEU A 60 1.11 -8.12 9.32
N VAL A 61 1.35 -9.43 9.33
CA VAL A 61 1.55 -10.25 8.13
C VAL A 61 0.67 -11.50 8.20
N ARG A 62 0.13 -11.93 7.05
CA ARG A 62 -0.52 -13.24 6.88
C ARG A 62 -0.28 -13.78 5.47
N PRO A 63 -0.20 -15.11 5.27
CA PRO A 63 -0.01 -15.69 3.96
C PRO A 63 -1.20 -15.39 3.03
N VAL A 64 -0.94 -15.34 1.73
CA VAL A 64 -1.95 -15.13 0.67
C VAL A 64 -1.90 -16.28 -0.33
N ASP A 65 -3.06 -16.60 -0.90
CA ASP A 65 -3.18 -17.60 -1.97
C ASP A 65 -2.50 -17.13 -3.27
N ASP A 66 -2.32 -18.06 -4.21
CA ASP A 66 -1.71 -17.80 -5.52
C ASP A 66 -2.47 -16.77 -6.39
N LYS A 67 -3.70 -16.38 -6.00
CA LYS A 67 -4.46 -15.30 -6.65
C LYS A 67 -3.67 -13.99 -6.77
N TRP A 68 -2.74 -13.73 -5.84
CA TRP A 68 -1.90 -12.53 -5.90
C TRP A 68 -0.99 -12.55 -7.14
N LYS A 69 -0.51 -13.74 -7.55
CA LYS A 69 0.33 -13.91 -8.75
C LYS A 69 -0.46 -13.56 -10.00
N GLU A 70 -1.71 -14.01 -10.11
CA GLU A 70 -2.58 -13.65 -11.25
C GLU A 70 -2.83 -12.14 -11.34
N ILE A 71 -2.94 -11.44 -10.20
CA ILE A 71 -3.07 -9.97 -10.16
C ILE A 71 -1.78 -9.33 -10.69
N GLY A 72 -0.63 -9.82 -10.25
CA GLY A 72 0.68 -9.33 -10.70
C GLY A 72 0.93 -9.58 -12.19
N GLU A 73 0.57 -10.76 -12.70
CA GLU A 73 0.62 -11.09 -14.13
C GLU A 73 -0.26 -10.16 -14.96
N LYS A 74 -1.47 -9.84 -14.49
CA LYS A 74 -2.33 -8.84 -15.15
C LYS A 74 -1.70 -7.47 -15.19
N THR A 75 -1.02 -7.04 -14.11
CA THR A 75 -0.30 -5.76 -14.08
C THR A 75 0.88 -5.77 -15.05
N ARG A 76 1.64 -6.87 -15.12
CA ARG A 76 2.72 -7.05 -16.11
C ARG A 76 2.18 -7.03 -17.55
N ASP A 77 1.13 -7.77 -17.83
CA ASP A 77 0.57 -7.92 -19.18
C ASP A 77 0.04 -6.57 -19.71
N LYS A 78 -0.55 -5.74 -18.84
CA LYS A 78 -0.90 -4.35 -19.15
C LYS A 78 0.33 -3.51 -19.54
N LEU A 79 1.46 -3.67 -18.86
CA LEU A 79 2.70 -2.94 -19.18
C LEU A 79 3.31 -3.38 -20.52
N ILE A 80 3.17 -4.66 -20.86
CA ILE A 80 3.65 -5.21 -22.14
C ILE A 80 2.68 -4.88 -23.30
N GLY A 81 1.51 -4.29 -23.01
CA GLY A 81 0.46 -4.07 -24.02
C GLY A 81 -0.25 -5.35 -24.46
N ARG A 82 -0.01 -6.47 -23.76
CA ARG A 82 -0.79 -7.70 -23.91
C ARG A 82 -2.04 -7.58 -23.07
N GLU A 83 -2.94 -6.67 -23.41
CA GLU A 83 -4.28 -6.75 -22.83
C GLU A 83 -4.89 -8.08 -23.25
N LYS A 84 -5.03 -9.04 -22.31
CA LYS A 84 -6.05 -10.07 -22.46
C LYS A 84 -7.36 -9.31 -22.58
N LYS A 85 -7.90 -9.22 -23.80
CA LYS A 85 -9.28 -8.80 -24.04
C LYS A 85 -10.10 -9.53 -23.00
N LYS A 86 -10.72 -8.78 -22.08
CA LYS A 86 -11.70 -9.37 -21.17
C LYS A 86 -12.65 -10.16 -22.05
N GLU A 87 -12.83 -11.45 -21.79
CA GLU A 87 -14.04 -12.12 -22.27
C GLU A 87 -15.19 -11.24 -21.82
N GLU A 88 -15.85 -10.62 -22.79
CA GLU A 88 -16.97 -9.73 -22.57
C GLU A 88 -18.06 -10.55 -21.88
N SER A 89 -18.21 -10.32 -20.58
CA SER A 89 -19.37 -10.78 -19.83
C SER A 89 -20.62 -10.37 -20.60
N LEU A 90 -21.54 -11.34 -20.80
CA LEU A 90 -22.81 -11.24 -21.53
C LEU A 90 -23.62 -9.95 -21.24
N ILE A 91 -23.40 -9.36 -20.07
CA ILE A 91 -24.04 -8.12 -19.59
C ILE A 91 -23.64 -6.89 -20.44
N ILE A 92 -22.44 -6.86 -21.04
CA ILE A 92 -21.98 -5.71 -21.85
C ILE A 92 -22.73 -5.62 -23.17
N LYS A 93 -23.15 -6.74 -23.77
CA LYS A 93 -23.90 -6.77 -25.03
C LYS A 93 -25.31 -6.19 -24.91
N GLU A 94 -25.97 -6.40 -23.77
CA GLU A 94 -27.33 -5.86 -23.54
C GLU A 94 -27.31 -4.36 -23.27
N VAL A 95 -26.28 -3.87 -22.55
CA VAL A 95 -26.12 -2.44 -22.24
C VAL A 95 -25.65 -1.65 -23.47
N SER A 96 -24.80 -2.23 -24.33
CA SER A 96 -24.41 -1.58 -25.59
C SER A 96 -25.60 -1.43 -26.53
N ALA A 97 -26.47 -2.43 -26.64
CA ALA A 97 -27.66 -2.37 -27.47
C ALA A 97 -28.61 -1.24 -27.04
N TRP A 98 -28.79 -1.01 -25.74
CA TRP A 98 -29.58 0.10 -25.22
C TRP A 98 -28.92 1.46 -25.46
N ARG A 99 -27.60 1.57 -25.25
CA ARG A 99 -26.86 2.81 -25.48
C ARG A 99 -26.90 3.20 -26.95
N ASP A 100 -26.67 2.24 -27.85
CA ASP A 100 -26.63 2.49 -29.29
C ASP A 100 -28.04 2.79 -29.81
N ALA A 101 -29.09 2.16 -29.29
CA ALA A 101 -30.49 2.53 -29.58
C ALA A 101 -30.85 3.95 -29.11
N VAL A 102 -30.37 4.37 -27.93
CA VAL A 102 -30.60 5.73 -27.42
C VAL A 102 -29.83 6.76 -28.24
N VAL A 103 -28.61 6.45 -28.67
CA VAL A 103 -27.81 7.32 -29.54
C VAL A 103 -28.42 7.42 -30.93
N ASP A 104 -28.98 6.34 -31.49
CA ASP A 104 -29.68 6.36 -32.78
C ASP A 104 -30.98 7.18 -32.73
N VAL A 105 -31.72 7.08 -31.63
CA VAL A 105 -32.92 7.92 -31.42
C VAL A 105 -32.54 9.38 -31.24
N ALA A 106 -31.48 9.67 -30.48
CA ALA A 106 -30.97 11.03 -30.31
C ALA A 106 -30.43 11.61 -31.62
N ASN A 107 -29.68 10.83 -32.40
CA ASN A 107 -29.16 11.26 -33.69
C ASN A 107 -30.29 11.46 -34.71
N LYS A 108 -31.30 10.57 -34.77
CA LYS A 108 -32.48 10.78 -35.62
C LYS A 108 -33.32 11.99 -35.22
N MET A 109 -33.33 12.37 -33.94
CA MET A 109 -33.96 13.60 -33.47
C MET A 109 -33.13 14.86 -33.78
N ILE A 110 -31.80 14.76 -33.77
CA ILE A 110 -30.89 15.88 -34.04
C ILE A 110 -30.72 16.10 -35.54
N SER A 111 -30.67 15.04 -36.36
CA SER A 111 -30.38 15.08 -37.80
C SER A 111 -31.65 15.07 -38.65
N GLY A 112 -32.65 15.88 -38.29
CA GLY A 112 -33.82 16.08 -39.13
C GLY A 112 -33.40 16.57 -40.53
N GLY A 113 -33.45 15.67 -41.52
CA GLY A 113 -33.22 15.99 -42.93
C GLY A 113 -31.78 15.79 -43.43
N GLU A 114 -31.69 15.06 -44.54
CA GLU A 114 -30.58 14.77 -45.47
C GLU A 114 -29.22 15.47 -45.25
N GLY A 115 -28.16 14.66 -45.25
CA GLY A 115 -26.78 15.13 -45.41
C GLY A 115 -25.77 13.99 -45.37
N GLU A 116 -25.24 13.62 -46.53
CA GLU A 116 -24.03 12.80 -46.64
C GLU A 116 -22.86 13.48 -45.92
N SER A 117 -22.04 12.68 -45.22
CA SER A 117 -20.63 13.00 -44.98
C SER A 117 -19.86 11.73 -44.69
N ALA A 118 -18.98 11.40 -45.62
CA ALA A 118 -17.98 10.36 -45.54
C ALA A 118 -17.04 10.57 -44.34
N GLY A 119 -16.64 9.48 -43.70
CA GLY A 119 -15.58 9.42 -42.71
C GLY A 119 -14.91 8.06 -42.76
N GLU A 120 -13.76 7.98 -43.41
CA GLU A 120 -12.89 6.81 -43.50
C GLU A 120 -12.63 6.23 -42.09
N LYS A 121 -13.03 4.96 -41.88
CA LYS A 121 -12.45 4.17 -40.80
C LYS A 121 -11.02 3.81 -41.22
N LYS A 122 -10.04 4.55 -40.69
CA LYS A 122 -8.67 4.03 -40.60
C LYS A 122 -8.72 2.75 -39.77
N GLU A 123 -8.55 1.62 -40.45
CA GLU A 123 -8.09 0.39 -39.81
C GLU A 123 -6.69 0.66 -39.25
N GLU A 124 -6.62 0.94 -37.95
CA GLU A 124 -5.39 0.75 -37.21
C GLU A 124 -5.08 -0.74 -37.20
N LYS A 125 -4.27 -1.17 -38.17
CA LYS A 125 -3.58 -2.44 -38.12
C LYS A 125 -2.87 -2.51 -36.75
N PRO A 126 -3.07 -3.56 -35.95
CA PRO A 126 -2.29 -3.72 -34.73
C PRO A 126 -0.83 -3.85 -35.17
N GLN A 127 -0.04 -2.80 -34.93
CA GLN A 127 1.39 -2.90 -35.14
C GLN A 127 1.90 -4.03 -34.23
N PRO A 128 2.78 -4.91 -34.72
CA PRO A 128 3.41 -5.92 -33.89
C PRO A 128 4.31 -5.17 -32.89
N PHE A 129 3.76 -4.85 -31.72
CA PHE A 129 4.45 -4.16 -30.64
C PHE A 129 5.36 -5.17 -29.94
N SER A 130 6.45 -5.54 -30.61
CA SER A 130 7.56 -6.24 -29.99
C SER A 130 8.82 -5.44 -30.23
N MET A 131 9.46 -5.06 -29.12
CA MET A 131 10.90 -4.75 -29.00
C MET A 131 11.40 -3.30 -29.10
N ILE A 132 10.69 -2.29 -28.58
CA ILE A 132 11.41 -1.14 -27.96
C ILE A 132 10.69 -0.68 -26.69
N THR A 133 10.53 -1.58 -25.73
CA THR A 133 10.35 -1.16 -24.34
C THR A 133 11.66 -0.52 -23.91
N THR A 134 11.64 0.71 -23.38
CA THR A 134 12.86 1.39 -22.95
C THR A 134 13.60 0.55 -21.90
N LYS A 135 14.92 0.64 -21.79
CA LYS A 135 15.69 -0.14 -20.79
C LYS A 135 15.14 0.00 -19.37
N ALA A 136 14.59 1.18 -19.04
CA ALA A 136 13.95 1.45 -17.76
C ALA A 136 12.66 0.65 -17.57
N GLU A 137 11.79 0.61 -18.57
CA GLU A 137 10.54 -0.17 -18.54
C GLU A 137 10.80 -1.68 -18.52
N GLN A 138 11.82 -2.17 -19.24
CA GLN A 138 12.24 -3.57 -19.17
C GLN A 138 12.70 -3.94 -17.75
N GLY A 139 13.44 -3.05 -17.09
CA GLY A 139 13.84 -3.24 -15.69
C GLY A 139 12.65 -3.32 -14.73
N VAL A 140 11.60 -2.54 -14.97
CA VAL A 140 10.36 -2.59 -14.16
C VAL A 140 9.62 -3.91 -14.38
N ILE A 141 9.48 -4.36 -15.63
CA ILE A 141 8.83 -5.64 -15.96
C ILE A 141 9.56 -6.79 -15.28
N ASN A 142 10.88 -6.85 -15.42
CA ASN A 142 11.69 -7.89 -14.80
C ASN A 142 11.57 -7.88 -13.27
N ALA A 143 11.56 -6.69 -12.65
CA ALA A 143 11.39 -6.56 -11.21
C ALA A 143 10.01 -7.06 -10.75
N ILE A 144 8.95 -6.80 -11.53
CA ILE A 144 7.61 -7.34 -11.25
C ILE A 144 7.60 -8.86 -11.37
N GLU A 145 8.17 -9.41 -12.45
CA GLU A 145 8.24 -10.86 -12.67
C GLU A 145 8.98 -11.59 -11.55
N GLU A 146 10.10 -11.02 -11.11
CA GLU A 146 10.84 -11.56 -9.98
C GLU A 146 10.05 -11.47 -8.68
N ASN A 147 9.32 -10.36 -8.45
CA ASN A 147 8.51 -10.17 -7.25
C ASN A 147 7.35 -11.19 -7.18
N ILE A 148 6.61 -11.39 -8.27
CA ILE A 148 5.44 -12.29 -8.31
C ILE A 148 5.82 -13.76 -8.22
N SER A 149 7.06 -14.10 -8.58
CA SER A 149 7.58 -15.48 -8.44
C SER A 149 7.72 -15.92 -6.98
N LYS A 150 7.80 -14.95 -6.05
CA LYS A 150 8.01 -15.17 -4.62
C LYS A 150 6.68 -15.38 -3.88
N ILE A 151 6.77 -15.85 -2.63
CA ILE A 151 5.60 -15.99 -1.77
C ILE A 151 5.14 -14.60 -1.33
N GLY A 152 3.85 -14.31 -1.54
CA GLY A 152 3.21 -13.06 -1.16
C GLY A 152 2.55 -13.15 0.23
N TYR A 153 2.65 -12.07 0.98
CA TYR A 153 2.04 -11.89 2.29
C TYR A 153 1.23 -10.60 2.32
N GLU A 154 0.00 -10.72 2.76
CA GLU A 154 -0.86 -9.58 3.00
C GLU A 154 -0.36 -8.88 4.25
N THR A 155 -0.10 -7.59 4.11
CA THR A 155 0.64 -6.80 5.08
C THR A 155 -0.13 -5.53 5.43
N ILE A 156 -0.12 -5.19 6.71
CA ILE A 156 -0.57 -3.89 7.23
C ILE A 156 0.55 -3.34 8.09
N ILE A 157 0.98 -2.11 7.80
CA ILE A 157 1.94 -1.37 8.64
C ILE A 157 1.19 -0.20 9.28
N ARG A 158 1.08 -0.21 10.61
CA ARG A 158 0.47 0.85 11.41
C ARG A 158 1.52 1.68 12.09
N PHE A 159 1.27 2.97 12.14
CA PHE A 159 2.10 3.92 12.87
C PHE A 159 1.21 4.77 13.78
N LEU A 160 1.53 4.78 15.07
CA LEU A 160 0.93 5.68 16.05
C LEU A 160 2.04 6.49 16.75
N TYR A 161 1.72 7.74 17.00
CA TYR A 161 2.52 8.68 17.78
C TYR A 161 1.66 9.21 18.92
N LEU A 162 2.10 8.96 20.16
CA LEU A 162 1.41 9.38 21.38
C LEU A 162 2.35 10.27 22.18
N ALA A 163 1.85 11.41 22.65
CA ALA A 163 2.63 12.29 23.53
C ALA A 163 1.67 13.10 24.42
N PRO A 164 2.12 13.60 25.59
CA PRO A 164 1.42 14.65 26.31
C PRO A 164 1.11 15.84 25.38
N LYS A 165 -0.04 16.49 25.55
CA LYS A 165 -0.49 17.55 24.63
C LYS A 165 0.52 18.71 24.50
N ASP A 166 1.19 19.03 25.58
CA ASP A 166 2.24 20.04 25.72
C ASP A 166 3.57 19.62 25.09
N ALA A 167 3.86 18.32 25.05
CA ALA A 167 5.08 17.77 24.45
C ALA A 167 4.86 17.29 23.00
N PHE A 168 3.65 17.39 22.43
CA PHE A 168 3.35 16.80 21.14
C PHE A 168 4.07 17.51 19.98
N ARG A 169 5.07 16.84 19.41
CA ARG A 169 5.86 17.33 18.26
C ARG A 169 5.47 16.65 16.94
N PRO A 170 4.78 17.35 16.00
CA PRO A 170 4.48 16.80 14.68
C PRO A 170 5.71 16.46 13.84
N ALA A 171 6.88 17.04 14.15
CA ALA A 171 8.13 16.72 13.45
C ALA A 171 8.52 15.24 13.57
N ASN A 172 8.22 14.59 14.69
CA ASN A 172 8.49 13.17 14.90
C ASN A 172 7.70 12.28 13.92
N ILE A 173 6.49 12.72 13.53
CA ILE A 173 5.68 12.05 12.51
C ILE A 173 6.41 12.08 11.16
N ALA A 174 6.89 13.25 10.76
CA ALA A 174 7.62 13.42 9.50
C ALA A 174 8.95 12.63 9.48
N ALA A 175 9.62 12.55 10.63
CA ALA A 175 10.86 11.79 10.79
C ALA A 175 10.64 10.29 10.52
N VAL A 176 9.59 9.67 11.08
CA VAL A 176 9.24 8.26 10.82
C VAL A 176 8.95 8.04 9.34
N PHE A 177 8.21 8.94 8.68
CA PHE A 177 7.98 8.83 7.24
C PHE A 177 9.28 8.99 6.42
N GLY A 178 10.22 9.80 6.89
CA GLY A 178 11.55 9.92 6.32
C GLY A 178 12.27 8.56 6.25
N CYS A 179 12.19 7.75 7.30
CA CYS A 179 12.77 6.41 7.33
C CYS A 179 12.16 5.52 6.22
N TYR A 180 10.84 5.53 6.05
CA TYR A 180 10.17 4.71 5.03
C TYR A 180 10.41 5.17 3.58
N LYS A 181 10.91 6.40 3.36
CA LYS A 181 11.27 6.87 2.00
C LYS A 181 12.48 6.15 1.42
N GLN A 182 13.36 5.57 2.24
CA GLN A 182 14.54 4.84 1.75
C GLN A 182 14.17 3.60 0.92
N PHE A 183 12.99 3.04 1.14
CA PHE A 183 12.46 1.91 0.38
C PHE A 183 11.82 2.32 -0.96
N ALA A 184 11.65 3.61 -1.21
CA ALA A 184 11.07 4.10 -2.44
C ALA A 184 12.11 4.10 -3.57
N SER A 185 11.69 3.71 -4.76
CA SER A 185 12.44 3.90 -6.00
C SER A 185 11.57 4.62 -7.02
N GLN A 186 12.17 5.45 -7.88
CA GLN A 186 11.46 6.27 -8.86
C GLN A 186 10.59 5.41 -9.80
N ASN A 187 11.13 4.27 -10.24
CA ASN A 187 10.47 3.39 -11.20
C ASN A 187 9.61 2.32 -10.51
N LEU A 188 9.87 2.02 -9.23
CA LEU A 188 9.17 0.99 -8.47
C LEU A 188 8.20 1.59 -7.44
N ASN A 189 7.91 0.88 -6.37
CA ASN A 189 6.95 1.25 -5.34
C ASN A 189 7.61 1.98 -4.16
N GLY A 190 6.80 2.43 -3.21
CA GLY A 190 7.23 3.02 -1.95
C GLY A 190 6.06 3.20 -0.99
N PHE A 191 6.32 3.73 0.19
CA PHE A 191 5.29 3.91 1.22
C PHE A 191 4.77 5.35 1.29
N LYS A 192 3.45 5.49 1.49
CA LYS A 192 2.79 6.76 1.78
C LYS A 192 1.76 6.60 2.90
N PRO A 193 1.43 7.67 3.66
CA PRO A 193 0.37 7.61 4.65
C PRO A 193 -1.00 7.40 4.00
N ASN A 194 -1.83 6.58 4.63
CA ASN A 194 -3.20 6.35 4.21
C ASN A 194 -4.12 7.49 4.69
N SER A 195 -4.32 8.51 3.86
CA SER A 195 -5.17 9.68 4.16
C SER A 195 -6.60 9.31 4.58
N LYS A 196 -7.11 8.13 4.18
CA LYS A 196 -8.43 7.64 4.57
C LYS A 196 -8.49 7.24 6.06
N ILE A 197 -7.37 6.79 6.62
CA ILE A 197 -7.26 6.29 7.99
C ILE A 197 -6.61 7.31 8.92
N THR A 198 -5.71 8.15 8.41
CA THR A 198 -5.01 9.20 9.15
C THR A 198 -5.95 9.96 10.08
N THR A 199 -5.53 10.12 11.34
CA THR A 199 -6.34 10.77 12.38
C THR A 199 -6.63 12.24 12.11
N LYS A 200 -5.69 12.95 11.46
CA LYS A 200 -5.85 14.35 11.05
C LYS A 200 -6.76 14.46 9.82
N ILE A 201 -7.74 15.37 9.87
CA ILE A 201 -8.67 15.64 8.78
C ILE A 201 -8.48 17.10 8.33
N ASP A 202 -8.19 17.30 7.04
CA ASP A 202 -8.07 18.63 6.44
C ASP A 202 -9.45 19.26 6.15
N TYR A 203 -9.46 20.59 6.21
CA TYR A 203 -10.57 21.45 6.57
C TYR A 203 -11.62 21.59 5.46
N ALA A 204 -12.85 21.10 5.72
CA ALA A 204 -14.15 21.59 5.21
C ALA A 204 -15.34 20.71 5.69
N ILE A 205 -15.16 19.88 6.72
CA ILE A 205 -16.12 18.80 7.02
C ILE A 205 -16.79 19.04 8.37
N GLN A 206 -18.13 18.96 8.38
CA GLN A 206 -18.96 19.01 9.60
C GLN A 206 -18.43 18.03 10.67
N PHE A 207 -18.52 18.45 11.94
CA PHE A 207 -18.14 17.64 13.12
C PHE A 207 -16.64 17.29 13.26
N LYS A 208 -15.71 18.02 12.65
CA LYS A 208 -14.26 17.77 12.67
C LYS A 208 -13.70 17.20 13.99
N LYS A 209 -13.95 17.85 15.13
CA LYS A 209 -13.44 17.41 16.46
C LYS A 209 -13.93 16.02 16.86
N ILE A 210 -15.24 15.77 16.70
CA ILE A 210 -15.84 14.45 16.93
C ILE A 210 -15.20 13.45 15.98
N ARG A 211 -14.93 13.88 14.74
CA ARG A 211 -14.38 12.99 13.74
C ARG A 211 -12.95 12.55 14.01
N GLU A 212 -12.10 13.50 14.37
CA GLU A 212 -10.72 13.22 14.77
C GLU A 212 -10.69 12.34 16.03
N ALA A 213 -11.56 12.61 17.02
CA ALA A 213 -11.66 11.79 18.22
C ALA A 213 -12.06 10.33 17.90
N TYR A 214 -13.04 10.13 17.00
CA TYR A 214 -13.44 8.80 16.56
C TYR A 214 -12.30 8.07 15.83
N ARG A 215 -11.60 8.74 14.90
CA ARG A 215 -10.45 8.14 14.20
C ARG A 215 -9.32 7.77 15.15
N LYS A 216 -9.00 8.63 16.13
CA LYS A 216 -7.99 8.36 17.17
C LYS A 216 -8.35 7.11 17.99
N LYS A 217 -9.61 7.02 18.45
CA LYS A 217 -10.11 5.84 19.19
C LYS A 217 -10.04 4.58 18.34
N ARG A 218 -10.44 4.65 17.07
CA ARG A 218 -10.44 3.52 16.13
C ARG A 218 -9.02 3.00 15.89
N VAL A 219 -8.09 3.86 15.49
CA VAL A 219 -6.71 3.44 15.18
C VAL A 219 -6.03 2.83 16.42
N LEU A 220 -6.29 3.38 17.61
CA LEU A 220 -5.81 2.78 18.87
C LEU A 220 -6.46 1.41 19.16
N ALA A 221 -7.76 1.25 18.89
CA ALA A 221 -8.45 -0.02 19.06
C ALA A 221 -7.93 -1.08 18.08
N ASP A 222 -7.74 -0.72 16.80
CA ASP A 222 -7.20 -1.60 15.76
C ASP A 222 -5.76 -2.04 16.12
N TYR A 223 -4.93 -1.13 16.64
CA TYR A 223 -3.59 -1.44 17.13
C TYR A 223 -3.60 -2.44 18.30
N LYS A 224 -4.49 -2.22 19.28
CA LYS A 224 -4.63 -3.10 20.46
C LYS A 224 -5.12 -4.50 20.09
N LYS A 225 -6.12 -4.59 19.21
CA LYS A 225 -6.70 -5.86 18.78
C LYS A 225 -5.83 -6.62 17.79
N ARG A 226 -4.89 -5.92 17.13
CA ARG A 226 -4.08 -6.47 16.03
C ARG A 226 -4.96 -6.99 14.89
N ASP A 227 -6.09 -6.34 14.66
CA ASP A 227 -7.08 -6.80 13.68
C ASP A 227 -6.51 -6.65 12.27
N PHE A 228 -6.44 -7.73 11.50
CA PHE A 228 -6.37 -7.63 10.04
C PHE A 228 -7.74 -7.17 9.56
N VAL A 229 -7.80 -5.98 8.94
CA VAL A 229 -9.09 -5.45 8.49
C VAL A 229 -9.62 -6.32 7.36
N GLN A 230 -10.56 -7.20 7.69
CA GLN A 230 -11.28 -7.99 6.70
C GLN A 230 -12.25 -7.05 5.98
N HIS A 231 -12.09 -6.93 4.66
CA HIS A 231 -13.16 -6.41 3.83
C HIS A 231 -14.31 -7.42 3.89
N SER A 232 -15.31 -7.14 4.73
CA SER A 232 -16.58 -7.86 4.65
C SER A 232 -17.23 -7.50 3.30
N GLU A 233 -17.44 -8.49 2.44
CA GLU A 233 -18.15 -8.31 1.16
C GLU A 233 -19.54 -7.73 1.38
N VAL A 234 -20.17 -8.05 2.51
CA VAL A 234 -21.46 -7.51 2.97
C VAL A 234 -21.39 -5.99 3.12
N ILE A 235 -20.32 -5.47 3.73
CA ILE A 235 -20.12 -4.01 3.86
C ILE A 235 -19.92 -3.39 2.48
N SER A 236 -19.30 -4.10 1.53
CA SER A 236 -19.16 -3.61 0.14
C SER A 236 -20.50 -3.54 -0.59
N TYR A 237 -21.42 -4.48 -0.33
CA TYR A 237 -22.76 -4.51 -0.91
C TYR A 237 -23.67 -3.41 -0.35
N PHE A 238 -23.64 -3.17 0.96
CA PHE A 238 -24.45 -2.10 1.59
C PHE A 238 -23.82 -0.70 1.47
N LYS A 239 -22.56 -0.62 1.03
CA LYS A 239 -21.82 0.64 0.87
C LYS A 239 -22.57 1.64 -0.01
N PRO A 240 -23.02 1.32 -1.24
CA PRO A 240 -23.69 2.30 -2.09
C PRO A 240 -25.00 2.78 -1.46
N LEU A 241 -25.80 1.84 -0.93
CA LEU A 241 -27.12 2.11 -0.36
C LEU A 241 -27.09 3.09 0.83
N LEU A 242 -26.16 2.88 1.76
CA LEU A 242 -26.00 3.75 2.93
C LEU A 242 -25.27 5.05 2.59
N PHE A 243 -24.35 5.03 1.63
CA PHE A 243 -23.51 6.18 1.30
C PHE A 243 -24.22 7.20 0.42
N GLU A 244 -25.08 6.77 -0.49
CA GLU A 244 -25.91 7.67 -1.31
C GLU A 244 -26.98 8.36 -0.46
N ARG A 245 -27.60 7.63 0.48
CA ARG A 245 -28.64 8.20 1.37
C ARG A 245 -28.06 9.03 2.51
N PHE A 246 -26.88 8.69 3.03
CA PHE A 246 -26.29 9.37 4.18
C PHE A 246 -24.77 9.53 4.05
N PRO A 247 -24.30 10.50 3.24
CA PRO A 247 -22.87 10.73 3.01
C PRO A 247 -22.11 11.09 4.30
N VAL A 248 -22.80 11.59 5.33
CA VAL A 248 -22.25 11.86 6.66
C VAL A 248 -21.86 10.60 7.44
N LEU A 249 -22.43 9.42 7.12
CA LEU A 249 -22.15 8.14 7.79
C LEU A 249 -21.02 7.34 7.11
N ASN A 250 -20.66 7.68 5.88
CA ASN A 250 -19.60 7.05 5.08
C ASN A 250 -18.30 6.80 5.90
N TRP A 251 -17.90 7.80 6.68
CA TRP A 251 -16.68 7.77 7.47
C TRP A 251 -16.59 6.70 8.57
N PHE A 252 -17.72 6.15 9.06
CA PHE A 252 -17.73 5.02 10.00
C PHE A 252 -17.27 3.73 9.33
N PHE A 253 -17.52 3.59 8.03
CA PHE A 253 -17.27 2.40 7.24
C PHE A 253 -15.94 2.45 6.46
N ILE A 254 -15.18 3.54 6.57
CA ILE A 254 -13.85 3.64 5.96
C ILE A 254 -12.92 2.66 6.67
N ARG A 255 -12.61 1.57 5.98
CA ARG A 255 -11.66 0.54 6.36
C ARG A 255 -10.41 0.65 5.49
N SER A 256 -9.27 0.28 6.05
CA SER A 256 -8.03 0.21 5.29
C SER A 256 -8.02 -1.04 4.44
N LYS A 257 -7.44 -0.94 3.24
CA LYS A 257 -7.18 -2.09 2.40
C LYS A 257 -5.73 -2.52 2.66
N PRO A 258 -5.49 -3.75 3.10
CA PRO A 258 -4.14 -4.29 3.18
C PRO A 258 -3.54 -4.46 1.77
N PHE A 259 -2.21 -4.49 1.71
CA PHE A 259 -1.46 -4.65 0.46
C PHE A 259 -0.60 -5.90 0.54
N VAL A 260 -0.23 -6.47 -0.59
CA VAL A 260 0.66 -7.64 -0.64
C VAL A 260 2.12 -7.19 -0.76
N LEU A 261 2.99 -7.84 0.01
CA LEU A 261 4.44 -7.76 -0.13
C LEU A 261 5.00 -9.16 -0.33
N SER A 262 6.05 -9.30 -1.14
CA SER A 262 6.79 -10.55 -1.20
C SER A 262 7.63 -10.76 0.07
N ILE A 263 8.05 -12.00 0.27
CA ILE A 263 8.95 -12.37 1.38
C ILE A 263 10.23 -11.52 1.41
N GLU A 264 10.75 -11.12 0.25
CA GLU A 264 11.96 -10.31 0.17
C GLU A 264 11.72 -8.86 0.59
N GLU A 265 10.59 -8.29 0.18
CA GLU A 265 10.18 -6.96 0.61
C GLU A 265 9.96 -6.92 2.13
N LEU A 266 9.32 -7.96 2.68
CA LEU A 266 9.15 -8.11 4.13
C LEU A 266 10.48 -8.23 4.87
N ALA A 267 11.40 -9.05 4.38
CA ALA A 267 12.73 -9.19 4.96
C ALA A 267 13.53 -7.87 4.92
N THR A 268 13.23 -7.01 3.95
CA THR A 268 13.86 -5.69 3.82
C THR A 268 13.32 -4.68 4.82
N ILE A 269 12.02 -4.68 5.08
CA ILE A 269 11.39 -3.78 6.06
C ILE A 269 11.65 -4.25 7.49
N TYR A 270 11.70 -5.56 7.70
CA TYR A 270 11.96 -6.19 8.99
C TYR A 270 13.28 -6.98 8.91
N HIS A 271 14.38 -6.25 9.01
CA HIS A 271 15.70 -6.83 9.23
C HIS A 271 16.06 -6.77 10.72
N TYR A 272 16.78 -7.77 11.21
CA TYR A 272 17.31 -7.70 12.58
C TYR A 272 18.37 -6.60 12.63
N PRO A 273 18.26 -5.64 13.56
CA PRO A 273 19.22 -4.55 13.64
C PRO A 273 20.63 -5.11 13.82
N SER A 274 21.55 -4.72 12.94
CA SER A 274 22.94 -5.14 13.03
C SER A 274 23.56 -4.72 14.38
N PHE A 275 24.52 -5.49 14.88
CA PHE A 275 25.16 -5.23 16.18
C PHE A 275 25.82 -3.84 16.26
N SER A 276 26.13 -3.22 15.12
CA SER A 276 26.73 -1.89 15.05
C SER A 276 25.76 -0.74 15.32
N VAL A 277 24.43 -0.97 15.26
CA VAL A 277 23.43 0.07 15.52
C VAL A 277 23.37 0.40 17.02
N LYS A 278 23.88 1.60 17.37
CA LYS A 278 23.88 2.14 18.73
C LYS A 278 22.59 2.92 19.01
N ALA A 279 21.56 2.24 19.50
CA ALA A 279 20.33 2.86 20.01
C ALA A 279 20.21 2.63 21.53
N PRO A 280 20.98 3.35 22.37
CA PRO A 280 21.09 3.06 23.80
C PRO A 280 19.80 3.31 24.59
N LEU A 281 18.94 4.24 24.13
CA LEU A 281 17.67 4.55 24.79
C LEU A 281 16.53 3.61 24.37
N VAL A 282 16.78 2.70 23.45
CA VAL A 282 15.81 1.67 23.06
C VAL A 282 16.13 0.39 23.85
N PRO A 283 15.35 0.04 24.89
CA PRO A 283 15.59 -1.17 25.66
C PRO A 283 15.41 -2.38 24.74
N LYS A 284 16.46 -3.20 24.63
CA LYS A 284 16.40 -4.46 23.88
C LYS A 284 15.81 -5.52 24.80
N VAL A 285 14.67 -6.09 24.42
CA VAL A 285 14.14 -7.28 25.09
C VAL A 285 14.89 -8.47 24.53
N GLU A 286 15.72 -9.13 25.34
CA GLU A 286 16.38 -10.36 24.94
C GLU A 286 15.33 -11.44 24.66
N ALA A 287 15.48 -12.17 23.55
CA ALA A 287 14.67 -13.35 23.31
C ALA A 287 14.87 -14.33 24.48
N LYS A 288 13.78 -14.93 24.97
CA LYS A 288 13.89 -16.03 25.93
C LYS A 288 14.70 -17.16 25.28
N LYS A 289 15.98 -17.28 25.65
CA LYS A 289 16.82 -18.40 25.23
C LYS A 289 16.29 -19.64 25.95
N ALA A 290 15.82 -20.62 25.20
CA ALA A 290 15.62 -21.95 25.76
C ALA A 290 17.00 -22.57 25.98
N GLU A 291 17.21 -23.20 27.14
CA GLU A 291 18.42 -24.00 27.33
C GLU A 291 18.44 -25.12 26.26
N PRO A 292 19.62 -25.43 25.69
CA PRO A 292 19.74 -26.57 24.79
C PRO A 292 19.22 -27.85 25.48
N PRO A 293 18.53 -28.75 24.76
CA PRO A 293 18.04 -29.99 25.33
C PRO A 293 19.19 -30.79 25.95
N LYS A 294 18.97 -31.31 27.16
CA LYS A 294 19.95 -32.13 27.88
C LYS A 294 20.23 -33.39 27.04
N GLY A 295 21.44 -33.51 26.49
CA GLY A 295 21.86 -34.66 25.68
C GLY A 295 22.54 -34.34 24.34
N LEU A 296 22.83 -33.07 24.03
CA LEU A 296 23.67 -32.76 22.87
C LEU A 296 25.07 -33.37 23.02
N PRO A 297 25.62 -34.01 21.98
CA PRO A 297 27.01 -34.46 21.99
C PRO A 297 27.91 -33.25 22.20
N ILE A 298 28.70 -33.28 23.27
CA ILE A 298 29.79 -32.33 23.48
C ILE A 298 30.93 -32.86 22.62
N GLY A 299 31.17 -32.19 21.49
CA GLY A 299 32.33 -32.45 20.64
C GLY A 299 33.62 -31.91 21.24
#